data_AF-A0AA39ZBA6-F1
#
_entry.id   AF-A0AA39ZBA6-F1
#
_cell.length_a   1.000
_cell.length_b   1.000
_cell.length_c   1.000
_cell.angle_alpha   90.00
_cell.angle_beta   90.00
_cell.angle_gamma   90.00
#
_symmetry.space_group_name_H-M   'P 1'
#
loop_
_entity.id
_entity.type
_entity.pdbx_description
1 polymer ?
#
loop_
_entity_poly.entity_id
_entity_poly.type
_entity_poly.pdbx_seq_one_letter_code
_entity_poly.pdbx_strand_id
1 'polypeptide(L)'
;MADPMTSSLTMESIQSSLTDQDRSNAQEVATLLLDVYQTLIRMQYLPASDLRPGPHDLTAMLPLYQDLQLDPRIIHLYTLLPYFDNHPQTAFYKGGLLVDFRDKHHVQQARDPFYRETDRRKMMRPWMTALSSCCGLQVVLIYDAKRHVLGAFELCVDDSRDPGLSGTRWEKELSDADDLPQSDLHPRLGCGEKGGNVYDNMPARAAGDVLRDIKKQFELLEDAPWRHECGDAGGPWLEGVEELFRKHGWPGSDFDVEGFHVDRIRMHAVEYTKDDASQALRKMEEEKNRLQGLNQEVLVCRQALASMKTLDEEWMARFNIWQLENRIEDKKEDLAGAEKLVARLYPKGSNPDDRSEDVVVWELRHLTNAFKQAGGSLEMIHTERSKDDERDLERLRKAVLACLEDADRLCPDRVDLPVDDKDIKVVRYAFNREWQVGTAKARKDRLEGFLATIPSSCKEAREAVQKDIDSCQQQIDKCNKMWDERDARMAEMKKRNEAAAVAAKESVG
;
A
#
# COMPACT_ATOMS: atom_id res chain seq x y z
N MET A 1 42.56 42.22 15.99
CA MET A 1 41.74 41.17 15.38
C MET A 1 40.32 41.69 15.43
N ALA A 2 39.81 42.20 14.30
CA ALA A 2 38.42 42.62 14.21
C ALA A 2 37.59 41.36 14.00
N ASP A 3 36.63 41.10 14.89
CA ASP A 3 35.60 40.10 14.64
C ASP A 3 34.93 40.43 13.30
N PRO A 4 34.86 39.49 12.35
CA PRO A 4 34.01 39.69 11.20
C PRO A 4 32.59 39.80 11.74
N MET A 5 32.01 41.01 11.65
CA MET A 5 30.58 41.19 11.82
C MET A 5 29.90 40.32 10.76
N THR A 6 29.53 39.10 11.14
CA THR A 6 28.61 38.26 10.39
C THR A 6 27.31 39.03 10.34
N SER A 7 27.12 39.77 9.24
CA SER A 7 25.83 40.39 8.92
C SER A 7 24.79 39.29 9.01
N SER A 8 23.88 39.43 9.98
CA SER A 8 22.79 38.49 10.18
C SER A 8 21.93 38.51 8.91
N LEU A 9 21.66 37.32 8.36
CA LEU A 9 20.80 37.18 7.19
C LEU A 9 19.38 37.63 7.56
N THR A 10 18.86 38.66 6.90
CA THR A 10 17.48 39.14 7.07
C THR A 10 16.67 39.01 5.79
N MET A 11 15.34 39.01 5.88
CA MET A 11 14.47 39.00 4.71
C MET A 11 14.69 40.25 3.85
N GLU A 12 14.92 41.43 4.43
CA GLU A 12 15.21 42.65 3.66
C GLU A 12 16.52 42.53 2.88
N SER A 13 17.56 41.98 3.51
CA SER A 13 18.85 41.70 2.85
C SER A 13 18.68 40.74 1.66
N ILE A 14 17.94 39.65 1.86
CA ILE A 14 17.58 38.70 0.78
C ILE A 14 16.87 39.44 -0.35
N GLN A 15 15.79 40.17 -0.06
CA GLN A 15 14.98 40.87 -1.05
C GLN A 15 15.81 41.89 -1.84
N SER A 16 16.61 42.71 -1.16
CA SER A 16 17.47 43.72 -1.82
C SER A 16 18.55 43.12 -2.73
N SER A 17 18.95 41.86 -2.50
CA SER A 17 19.97 41.18 -3.32
C SER A 17 19.43 40.58 -4.62
N LEU A 18 18.11 40.49 -4.78
CA LEU A 18 17.47 39.84 -5.93
C LEU A 18 17.22 40.81 -7.07
N THR A 19 17.53 40.36 -8.29
CA THR A 19 17.13 41.07 -9.51
C THR A 19 15.65 40.85 -9.83
N ASP A 20 15.09 41.67 -10.72
CA ASP A 20 13.72 41.47 -11.23
C ASP A 20 13.57 40.11 -11.94
N GLN A 21 14.63 39.65 -12.62
CA GLN A 21 14.63 38.33 -13.27
C GLN A 21 14.58 37.20 -12.24
N ASP A 22 15.33 37.32 -11.13
CA ASP A 22 15.31 36.31 -10.06
C ASP A 22 13.91 36.18 -9.46
N ARG A 23 13.24 37.32 -9.22
CA ARG A 23 11.86 37.39 -8.72
C ARG A 23 10.88 36.79 -9.71
N SER A 24 10.99 37.14 -10.99
CA SER A 24 10.14 36.62 -12.06
C SER A 24 10.30 35.10 -12.21
N ASN A 25 11.54 34.60 -12.19
CA ASN A 25 11.84 33.17 -12.29
C ASN A 25 11.24 32.39 -11.10
N ALA A 26 11.39 32.90 -9.88
CA ALA A 26 10.82 32.27 -8.70
C ALA A 26 9.28 32.28 -8.73
N GLN A 27 8.67 33.37 -9.18
CA GLN A 27 7.22 33.49 -9.35
C GLN A 27 6.69 32.52 -10.42
N GLU A 28 7.39 32.36 -11.56
CA GLU A 28 7.00 31.40 -12.60
C GLU A 28 6.97 29.97 -12.04
N VAL A 29 8.05 29.53 -11.36
CA VAL A 29 8.13 28.19 -10.76
C VAL A 29 7.01 27.98 -9.73
N ALA A 30 6.78 28.93 -8.83
CA ALA A 30 5.74 28.82 -7.82
C ALA A 30 4.33 28.75 -8.42
N THR A 31 4.08 29.56 -9.46
CA THR A 31 2.78 29.59 -10.16
C THR A 31 2.53 28.28 -10.90
N LEU A 32 3.51 27.77 -11.64
CA LEU A 32 3.35 26.51 -12.38
C LEU A 32 3.25 25.29 -11.47
N LEU A 33 3.98 25.28 -10.35
CA LEU A 33 3.82 24.20 -9.36
C LEU A 33 2.44 24.26 -8.69
N LEU A 34 1.91 25.47 -8.44
CA LEU A 34 0.54 25.65 -7.97
C LEU A 34 -0.48 25.11 -8.98
N ASP A 35 -0.28 25.35 -10.28
CA ASP A 35 -1.16 24.80 -11.33
C ASP A 35 -1.13 23.27 -11.37
N VAL A 36 0.04 22.66 -11.17
CA VAL A 36 0.17 21.19 -11.04
C VAL A 36 -0.61 20.69 -9.83
N TYR A 37 -0.45 21.33 -8.66
CA TYR A 37 -1.16 20.93 -7.44
C TYR A 37 -2.68 21.14 -7.55
N GLN A 38 -3.13 22.22 -8.18
CA GLN A 38 -4.54 22.43 -8.48
C GLN A 38 -5.09 21.36 -9.43
N THR A 39 -4.27 20.87 -10.36
CA THR A 39 -4.64 19.74 -11.22
C THR A 39 -4.85 18.48 -10.38
N LEU A 40 -3.94 18.17 -9.45
CA LEU A 40 -4.09 17.04 -8.52
C LEU A 40 -5.30 17.17 -7.58
N ILE A 41 -5.62 18.39 -7.14
CA ILE A 41 -6.85 18.67 -6.37
C ILE A 41 -8.09 18.40 -7.21
N ARG A 42 -8.10 18.82 -8.48
CA ARG A 42 -9.22 18.53 -9.40
C ARG A 42 -9.38 17.03 -9.64
N MET A 43 -8.28 16.29 -9.68
CA MET A 43 -8.28 14.81 -9.72
C MET A 43 -8.71 14.16 -8.39
N GLN A 44 -8.99 14.95 -7.34
CA GLN A 44 -9.30 14.50 -5.97
C GLN A 44 -8.19 13.66 -5.34
N TYR A 45 -6.96 13.89 -5.76
CA TYR A 45 -5.81 13.27 -5.11
C TYR A 45 -5.41 14.00 -3.83
N LEU A 46 -5.41 15.34 -3.90
CA LEU A 46 -5.09 16.19 -2.78
C LEU A 46 -6.35 16.96 -2.34
N PRO A 47 -6.59 17.12 -1.02
CA PRO A 47 -7.71 17.91 -0.55
C PRO A 47 -7.42 19.41 -0.74
N ALA A 48 -8.38 20.12 -1.33
CA ALA A 48 -8.27 21.55 -1.56
C ALA A 48 -8.09 22.36 -0.25
N SER A 49 -8.66 21.85 0.86
CA SER A 49 -8.61 22.47 2.18
C SER A 49 -7.20 22.57 2.75
N ASP A 50 -6.26 21.77 2.26
CA ASP A 50 -4.95 21.61 2.87
C ASP A 50 -3.88 22.38 2.09
N LEU A 51 -4.22 22.84 0.87
CA LEU A 51 -3.37 23.71 0.07
C LEU A 51 -3.21 25.08 0.74
N ARG A 52 -1.95 25.51 0.84
CA ARG A 52 -1.52 26.82 1.35
C ARG A 52 -0.72 27.53 0.26
N PRO A 53 -1.34 28.46 -0.50
CA PRO A 53 -0.60 29.26 -1.45
C PRO A 53 0.34 30.23 -0.70
N GLY A 54 1.48 30.55 -1.31
CA GLY A 54 2.37 31.60 -0.80
C GLY A 54 1.80 33.01 -0.97
N PRO A 55 2.48 34.05 -0.45
CA PRO A 55 3.77 33.96 0.22
C PRO A 55 3.67 33.52 1.69
N HIS A 56 4.74 32.88 2.20
CA HIS A 56 4.85 32.41 3.58
C HIS A 56 5.92 33.18 4.37
N ASP A 57 5.68 33.38 5.67
CA ASP A 57 6.70 33.92 6.58
C ASP A 57 7.66 32.82 7.03
N LEU A 58 8.91 32.90 6.55
CA LEU A 58 9.99 31.96 6.87
C LEU A 58 11.09 32.60 7.72
N THR A 59 10.79 33.70 8.42
CA THR A 59 11.78 34.41 9.25
C THR A 59 12.43 33.49 10.30
N ALA A 60 11.65 32.58 10.88
CA ALA A 60 12.14 31.58 11.84
C ALA A 60 13.14 30.57 11.25
N MET A 61 13.21 30.46 9.92
CA MET A 61 14.07 29.52 9.20
C MET A 61 15.40 30.14 8.77
N LEU A 62 15.55 31.47 8.85
CA LEU A 62 16.76 32.20 8.45
C LEU A 62 18.05 31.66 9.08
N PRO A 63 18.12 31.30 10.37
CA PRO A 63 19.34 30.73 10.94
C PRO A 63 19.76 29.43 10.23
N LEU A 64 18.81 28.55 9.91
CA LEU A 64 19.08 27.32 9.18
C LEU A 64 19.54 27.62 7.75
N TYR A 65 18.92 28.59 7.08
CA TYR A 65 19.31 28.97 5.72
C TYR A 65 20.73 29.56 5.67
N GLN A 66 21.12 30.31 6.70
CA GLN A 66 22.48 30.82 6.86
C GLN A 66 23.49 29.69 7.10
N ASP A 67 23.18 28.74 7.97
CA ASP A 67 24.03 27.56 8.23
C ASP A 67 24.23 26.69 6.99
N LEU A 68 23.16 26.49 6.21
CA LEU A 68 23.19 25.75 4.94
C LEU A 68 23.71 26.59 3.77
N GLN A 69 24.04 27.86 4.00
CA GLN A 69 24.52 28.83 3.01
C GLN A 69 23.61 28.93 1.79
N LEU A 70 22.29 28.91 1.97
CA LEU A 70 21.35 28.98 0.85
C LEU A 70 21.47 30.30 0.09
N ASP A 71 21.40 30.22 -1.23
CA ASP A 71 21.38 31.40 -2.09
C ASP A 71 20.06 32.19 -1.88
N PRO A 72 20.09 33.53 -1.84
CA PRO A 72 18.88 34.37 -1.70
C PRO A 72 17.75 34.00 -2.67
N ARG A 73 18.07 33.53 -3.88
CA ARG A 73 17.09 33.08 -4.87
C ARG A 73 16.27 31.88 -4.40
N ILE A 74 16.93 30.92 -3.73
CA ILE A 74 16.27 29.73 -3.19
C ILE A 74 15.41 30.10 -1.98
N ILE A 75 15.93 30.95 -1.09
CA ILE A 75 15.17 31.40 0.08
C ILE A 75 13.90 32.15 -0.36
N HIS A 76 14.01 33.03 -1.35
CA HIS A 76 12.84 33.71 -1.91
C HIS A 76 11.86 32.75 -2.58
N LEU A 77 12.35 31.77 -3.34
CA LEU A 77 11.47 30.74 -3.91
C LEU A 77 10.68 30.02 -2.81
N TYR A 78 11.32 29.61 -1.71
CA TYR A 78 10.63 28.95 -0.60
C TYR A 78 9.50 29.80 0.00
N THR A 79 9.63 31.13 0.00
CA THR A 79 8.52 31.98 0.44
C THR A 79 7.32 31.88 -0.49
N LEU A 80 7.49 31.59 -1.78
CA LEU A 80 6.43 31.63 -2.79
C LEU A 80 5.77 30.27 -3.05
N LEU A 81 6.49 29.16 -2.83
CA LEU A 81 6.01 27.83 -3.18
C LEU A 81 4.68 27.49 -2.47
N PRO A 82 3.76 26.81 -3.16
CA PRO A 82 2.57 26.24 -2.52
C PRO A 82 2.95 25.04 -1.64
N TYR A 83 2.33 24.93 -0.47
CA TYR A 83 2.51 23.81 0.45
C TYR A 83 1.19 23.13 0.79
N PHE A 84 1.25 21.94 1.36
CA PHE A 84 0.10 21.20 1.89
C PHE A 84 0.29 20.93 3.37
N ASP A 85 -0.73 21.23 4.18
CA ASP A 85 -0.77 20.82 5.59
C ASP A 85 -1.20 19.34 5.69
N ASN A 86 -0.77 18.61 6.72
CA ASN A 86 -1.25 17.25 7.05
C ASN A 86 -1.06 16.13 6.00
N HIS A 87 -0.09 16.26 5.09
CA HIS A 87 0.21 15.24 4.08
C HIS A 87 1.65 14.70 4.13
N PRO A 88 2.11 14.18 5.29
CA PRO A 88 3.41 13.53 5.32
C PRO A 88 3.37 12.31 4.39
N GLN A 89 4.34 12.23 3.47
CA GLN A 89 4.55 11.06 2.60
C GLN A 89 3.54 10.86 1.46
N THR A 90 2.75 11.87 1.10
CA THR A 90 1.95 11.78 -0.13
C THR A 90 2.88 11.80 -1.35
N ALA A 91 2.75 10.77 -2.19
CA ALA A 91 3.49 10.68 -3.46
C ALA A 91 3.08 11.84 -4.37
N PHE A 92 4.01 12.33 -5.18
CA PHE A 92 3.80 13.37 -6.17
C PHE A 92 4.25 12.79 -7.54
N TYR A 93 4.97 13.55 -8.35
CA TYR A 93 5.33 13.17 -9.70
C TYR A 93 6.28 11.98 -9.73
N LYS A 94 5.89 10.92 -10.46
CA LYS A 94 6.67 9.67 -10.57
C LYS A 94 7.18 9.15 -9.22
N GLY A 95 6.31 9.25 -8.22
CA GLY A 95 6.49 8.75 -6.87
C GLY A 95 7.14 9.72 -5.89
N GLY A 96 7.99 10.65 -6.33
CA GLY A 96 8.69 11.54 -5.40
C GLY A 96 7.72 12.26 -4.48
N LEU A 97 8.07 12.50 -3.23
CA LEU A 97 7.14 13.01 -2.22
C LEU A 97 6.98 14.53 -2.28
N LEU A 98 5.83 15.03 -1.81
CA LEU A 98 5.63 16.46 -1.54
C LEU A 98 6.64 16.96 -0.50
N VAL A 99 7.10 18.20 -0.67
CA VAL A 99 8.09 18.85 0.22
C VAL A 99 7.51 20.13 0.80
N ASP A 100 7.79 20.36 2.08
CA ASP A 100 7.39 21.55 2.82
C ASP A 100 8.61 22.24 3.45
N PHE A 101 9.04 23.37 2.90
CA PHE A 101 10.20 24.11 3.38
C PHE A 101 9.93 25.01 4.58
N ARG A 102 8.71 24.97 5.13
CA ARG A 102 8.40 25.45 6.48
C ARG A 102 8.95 24.49 7.55
N ASP A 103 9.27 23.24 7.17
CA ASP A 103 9.92 22.24 8.01
C ASP A 103 11.45 22.22 7.81
N LYS A 104 12.19 22.23 8.92
CA LYS A 104 13.66 22.15 8.94
C LYS A 104 14.19 20.85 8.33
N HIS A 105 13.51 19.73 8.57
CA HIS A 105 13.95 18.43 8.07
C HIS A 105 13.94 18.39 6.55
N HIS A 106 12.87 18.87 5.92
CA HIS A 106 12.75 18.96 4.47
C HIS A 106 13.77 19.89 3.84
N VAL A 107 14.07 21.03 4.47
CA VAL A 107 15.11 21.95 3.99
C VAL A 107 16.48 21.27 3.97
N GLN A 108 16.81 20.50 5.01
CA GLN A 108 18.07 19.76 5.11
C GLN A 108 18.12 18.62 4.09
N GLN A 109 17.07 17.82 4.01
CA GLN A 109 16.99 16.69 3.07
C GLN A 109 17.09 17.17 1.61
N ALA A 110 16.48 18.30 1.26
CA ALA A 110 16.57 18.86 -0.09
C ALA A 110 17.97 19.32 -0.51
N ARG A 111 18.96 19.34 0.41
CA ARG A 111 20.38 19.57 0.08
C ARG A 111 21.09 18.32 -0.40
N ASP A 112 20.55 17.17 -0.05
CA ASP A 112 21.06 15.85 -0.38
C ASP A 112 19.89 14.87 -0.61
N PRO A 113 19.11 15.07 -1.69
CA PRO A 113 17.89 14.30 -1.92
C PRO A 113 18.15 12.81 -2.16
N PHE A 114 19.42 12.41 -2.33
CA PHE A 114 19.82 11.03 -2.61
C PHE A 114 20.70 10.42 -1.49
N TYR A 115 20.78 11.05 -0.32
CA TYR A 115 21.51 10.56 0.86
C TYR A 115 22.97 10.21 0.58
N ARG A 116 23.66 11.10 -0.15
CA ARG A 116 25.07 10.99 -0.55
C ARG A 116 26.01 11.72 0.42
N GLU A 117 25.60 11.88 1.68
CA GLU A 117 26.19 12.73 2.74
C GLU A 117 27.72 12.66 2.87
N THR A 118 28.34 11.56 2.45
CA THR A 118 29.79 11.36 2.53
C THR A 118 30.60 11.96 1.37
N ASP A 119 29.99 12.42 0.27
CA ASP A 119 30.70 12.94 -0.90
C ASP A 119 30.34 14.40 -1.20
N ARG A 120 31.26 15.32 -0.88
CA ARG A 120 31.13 16.76 -1.18
C ARG A 120 30.94 17.06 -2.67
N ARG A 121 31.41 16.20 -3.58
CA ARG A 121 31.17 16.35 -5.03
C ARG A 121 29.72 16.00 -5.40
N LYS A 122 28.98 15.40 -4.49
CA LYS A 122 27.59 14.99 -4.65
C LYS A 122 26.60 15.81 -3.82
N MET A 123 27.06 16.88 -3.15
CA MET A 123 26.19 17.83 -2.47
C MET A 123 25.63 18.87 -3.43
N MET A 124 24.36 19.23 -3.27
CA MET A 124 23.75 20.25 -4.11
C MET A 124 24.35 21.63 -3.89
N ARG A 125 24.42 22.43 -4.95
CA ARG A 125 24.92 23.81 -4.90
C ARG A 125 23.95 24.71 -4.13
N PRO A 126 24.42 25.75 -3.40
CA PRO A 126 23.57 26.71 -2.66
C PRO A 126 22.37 27.29 -3.40
N TRP A 127 22.47 27.43 -4.72
CA TRP A 127 21.45 28.00 -5.61
C TRP A 127 20.56 26.95 -6.27
N MET A 128 20.64 25.69 -5.84
CA MET A 128 19.78 24.59 -6.29
C MET A 128 18.90 24.10 -5.14
N THR A 129 17.74 23.53 -5.43
CA THR A 129 16.90 22.85 -4.43
C THR A 129 16.09 21.71 -5.05
N ALA A 130 15.79 20.67 -4.28
CA ALA A 130 14.90 19.60 -4.69
C ALA A 130 13.44 19.98 -4.40
N LEU A 131 12.60 20.11 -5.42
CA LEU A 131 11.17 20.45 -5.31
C LEU A 131 10.29 19.25 -4.96
N SER A 132 10.84 18.03 -4.97
CA SER A 132 10.23 16.82 -4.42
C SER A 132 11.26 16.06 -3.59
N SER A 133 10.82 15.22 -2.67
CA SER A 133 11.68 14.39 -1.82
C SER A 133 11.74 12.95 -2.36
N CYS A 134 12.82 12.25 -2.07
CA CYS A 134 12.99 10.87 -2.51
C CYS A 134 12.43 9.89 -1.47
N CYS A 135 11.65 8.89 -1.92
CA CYS A 135 11.37 7.69 -1.15
C CYS A 135 11.57 6.45 -2.03
N GLY A 136 12.57 5.61 -1.76
CA GLY A 136 12.82 4.41 -2.59
C GLY A 136 13.24 4.73 -4.04
N LEU A 137 12.63 4.05 -5.03
CA LEU A 137 12.97 4.11 -6.47
C LEU A 137 12.34 5.31 -7.22
N GLN A 138 12.11 6.43 -6.55
CA GLN A 138 11.25 7.49 -7.05
C GLN A 138 12.00 8.68 -7.66
N VAL A 139 11.27 9.54 -8.38
CA VAL A 139 11.82 10.70 -9.09
C VAL A 139 11.90 11.95 -8.22
N VAL A 140 13.08 12.58 -8.19
CA VAL A 140 13.33 13.87 -7.56
C VAL A 140 13.39 14.96 -8.63
N LEU A 141 12.63 16.03 -8.42
CA LEU A 141 12.70 17.25 -9.22
C LEU A 141 13.75 18.19 -8.61
N ILE A 142 14.78 18.55 -9.37
CA ILE A 142 15.86 19.42 -8.92
C ILE A 142 15.83 20.71 -9.74
N TYR A 143 15.65 21.84 -9.05
CA TYR A 143 15.65 23.17 -9.64
C TYR A 143 17.00 23.87 -9.45
N ASP A 144 17.55 24.43 -10.51
CA ASP A 144 18.72 25.32 -10.50
C ASP A 144 18.28 26.76 -10.75
N ALA A 145 18.36 27.61 -9.72
CA ALA A 145 17.91 29.00 -9.79
C ALA A 145 18.85 29.91 -10.61
N LYS A 146 20.12 29.54 -10.80
CA LYS A 146 21.07 30.33 -11.62
C LYS A 146 20.79 30.15 -13.10
N ARG A 147 20.51 28.91 -13.51
CA ARG A 147 20.23 28.56 -14.90
C ARG A 147 18.75 28.62 -15.25
N HIS A 148 17.87 28.69 -14.23
CA HIS A 148 16.43 28.59 -14.35
C HIS A 148 15.99 27.33 -15.10
N VAL A 149 16.57 26.20 -14.71
CA VAL A 149 16.31 24.88 -15.29
C VAL A 149 15.86 23.91 -14.23
N LEU A 150 15.15 22.88 -14.65
CA LEU A 150 14.68 21.80 -13.82
C LEU A 150 15.08 20.45 -14.44
N GLY A 151 15.61 19.56 -13.61
CA GLY A 151 15.88 18.17 -13.98
C GLY A 151 15.06 17.21 -13.12
N ALA A 152 14.73 16.05 -13.67
CA ALA A 152 13.95 15.00 -13.00
C ALA A 152 14.77 13.72 -12.99
N PHE A 153 15.08 13.15 -11.82
CA PHE A 153 16.03 12.04 -11.69
C PHE A 153 15.56 10.95 -10.74
N GLU A 154 15.84 9.71 -11.09
CA GLU A 154 15.57 8.56 -10.21
C GLU A 154 16.80 8.18 -9.39
N LEU A 155 16.61 7.93 -8.09
CA LEU A 155 17.68 7.62 -7.13
C LEU A 155 18.60 6.47 -7.55
N CYS A 156 18.05 5.37 -8.08
CA CYS A 156 18.81 4.13 -8.24
C CYS A 156 19.66 4.04 -9.50
N VAL A 157 19.32 4.82 -10.53
CA VAL A 157 20.02 4.76 -11.82
C VAL A 157 20.68 6.08 -12.18
N ASP A 158 20.45 7.16 -11.42
CA ASP A 158 20.86 8.53 -11.71
C ASP A 158 20.37 9.05 -13.08
N ASP A 159 19.51 8.31 -13.76
CA ASP A 159 18.99 8.61 -15.09
C ASP A 159 17.91 9.68 -15.01
N SER A 160 17.92 10.59 -16.00
CA SER A 160 16.82 11.52 -16.13
C SER A 160 15.52 10.81 -16.52
N ARG A 161 14.42 11.16 -15.84
CA ARG A 161 13.05 10.71 -16.13
C ARG A 161 12.21 11.79 -16.81
N ASP A 162 12.85 12.83 -17.32
CA ASP A 162 12.22 13.88 -18.11
C ASP A 162 11.95 13.38 -19.55
N PRO A 163 10.68 13.25 -19.97
CA PRO A 163 10.36 12.79 -21.33
C PRO A 163 10.83 13.77 -22.41
N GLY A 164 10.99 15.06 -22.10
CA GLY A 164 11.54 16.03 -23.05
C GLY A 164 13.03 15.83 -23.34
N LEU A 165 13.71 14.98 -22.58
CA LEU A 165 15.07 14.54 -22.85
C LEU A 165 15.12 13.17 -23.54
N SER A 166 14.06 12.35 -23.42
CA SER A 166 13.91 11.10 -24.20
C SER A 166 13.71 11.42 -25.69
N GLY A 167 14.45 10.75 -26.58
CA GLY A 167 14.41 11.03 -28.02
C GLY A 167 15.22 12.25 -28.50
N THR A 168 15.87 13.02 -27.63
CA THR A 168 16.92 13.94 -28.09
C THR A 168 18.10 13.10 -28.61
N ARG A 169 18.76 13.59 -29.68
CA ARG A 169 19.95 13.10 -30.43
C ARG A 169 20.76 11.88 -29.90
N TRP A 170 20.87 11.72 -28.59
CA TRP A 170 21.55 10.68 -27.84
C TRP A 170 21.06 9.25 -28.12
N GLU A 171 19.74 8.98 -28.23
CA GLU A 171 19.23 7.63 -28.57
C GLU A 171 19.55 7.22 -30.02
N LYS A 172 19.62 8.20 -30.94
CA LYS A 172 20.03 7.97 -32.35
C LYS A 172 21.55 7.86 -32.50
N GLU A 173 22.33 8.60 -31.73
CA GLU A 173 23.80 8.43 -31.71
C GLU A 173 24.22 7.12 -31.02
N LEU A 174 23.38 6.54 -30.15
CA LEU A 174 23.57 5.21 -29.56
C LEU A 174 23.31 4.05 -30.55
N SER A 175 22.41 4.20 -31.53
CA SER A 175 22.18 3.16 -32.54
C SER A 175 23.28 3.05 -33.59
N ASP A 176 24.06 4.12 -33.76
CA ASP A 176 25.13 4.21 -34.77
C ASP A 176 26.55 4.10 -34.15
N ALA A 177 26.65 3.90 -32.84
CA ALA A 177 27.93 3.87 -32.10
C ALA A 177 28.17 2.54 -31.37
N ASP A 178 28.29 1.44 -32.12
CA ASP A 178 28.74 0.13 -31.60
C ASP A 178 30.20 0.14 -31.08
N ASP A 179 30.97 1.21 -31.33
CA ASP A 179 32.42 1.28 -31.04
C ASP A 179 32.84 2.32 -29.98
N LEU A 180 31.90 3.05 -29.33
CA LEU A 180 32.26 3.95 -28.23
C LEU A 180 32.11 3.25 -26.86
N PRO A 181 33.08 3.39 -25.93
CA PRO A 181 32.96 2.81 -24.60
C PRO A 181 31.71 3.38 -23.91
N GLN A 182 30.79 2.48 -23.52
CA GLN A 182 29.47 2.73 -22.92
C GLN A 182 29.45 3.64 -21.67
N SER A 183 30.59 4.14 -21.18
CA SER A 183 30.69 4.87 -19.92
C SER A 183 30.39 6.37 -19.98
N ASP A 184 30.35 6.98 -21.18
CA ASP A 184 30.47 8.44 -21.30
C ASP A 184 29.22 9.18 -21.86
N LEU A 185 28.10 8.50 -22.12
CA LEU A 185 27.01 9.05 -22.95
C LEU A 185 25.57 8.94 -22.40
N HIS A 186 25.36 8.66 -21.12
CA HIS A 186 24.01 8.62 -20.54
C HIS A 186 23.63 9.99 -19.92
N PRO A 187 22.36 10.46 -19.98
CA PRO A 187 21.89 11.64 -19.25
C PRO A 187 21.76 11.33 -17.76
N ARG A 188 22.88 10.96 -17.13
CA ARG A 188 23.00 10.67 -15.71
C ARG A 188 23.51 11.88 -14.95
N LEU A 189 23.05 12.02 -13.72
CA LEU A 189 23.74 12.86 -12.75
C LEU A 189 25.21 12.44 -12.67
N GLY A 190 26.12 13.40 -12.80
CA GLY A 190 27.56 13.13 -12.69
C GLY A 190 28.31 12.79 -13.98
N CYS A 191 27.68 12.83 -15.16
CA CYS A 191 28.37 12.72 -16.46
C CYS A 191 29.22 13.95 -16.85
N GLY A 192 29.66 14.74 -15.87
CA GLY A 192 30.53 15.90 -16.06
C GLY A 192 32.02 15.58 -16.09
N GLU A 193 32.85 16.60 -16.29
CA GLU A 193 34.32 16.49 -16.21
C GLU A 193 34.76 15.78 -14.93
N LYS A 194 35.70 14.82 -15.06
CA LYS A 194 36.21 14.03 -13.92
C LYS A 194 36.67 14.95 -12.78
N GLY A 195 35.97 14.87 -11.65
CA GLY A 195 36.29 15.65 -10.44
C GLY A 195 35.39 16.87 -10.19
N GLY A 196 34.49 17.21 -11.12
CA GLY A 196 33.44 18.21 -10.92
C GLY A 196 32.32 17.74 -9.98
N ASN A 197 31.43 18.66 -9.60
CA ASN A 197 30.23 18.29 -8.83
C ASN A 197 29.17 17.70 -9.76
N VAL A 198 28.46 16.68 -9.28
CA VAL A 198 27.53 15.89 -10.10
C VAL A 198 26.34 16.69 -10.64
N TYR A 199 26.00 17.82 -10.02
CA TYR A 199 24.88 18.68 -10.45
C TYR A 199 25.29 19.79 -11.42
N ASP A 200 26.60 20.09 -11.56
CA ASP A 200 27.04 21.21 -12.40
C ASP A 200 26.63 21.01 -13.88
N ASN A 201 26.66 19.76 -14.36
CA ASN A 201 26.26 19.34 -15.70
C ASN A 201 24.96 18.54 -15.71
N MET A 202 24.09 18.77 -14.72
CA MET A 202 22.80 18.11 -14.61
C MET A 202 21.97 18.26 -15.91
N PRO A 203 21.55 17.15 -16.55
CA PRO A 203 20.60 17.18 -17.66
C PRO A 203 19.29 17.85 -17.23
N ALA A 204 18.92 18.94 -17.90
CA ALA A 204 17.79 19.75 -17.48
C ALA A 204 17.24 20.57 -18.65
N ARG A 205 15.96 20.96 -18.55
CA ARG A 205 15.30 21.89 -19.47
C ARG A 205 14.84 23.14 -18.72
N ALA A 206 14.34 24.14 -19.45
CA ALA A 206 13.74 25.33 -18.82
C ALA A 206 12.68 24.90 -17.79
N ALA A 207 12.75 25.46 -16.58
CA ALA A 207 11.92 24.99 -15.47
C ALA A 207 10.43 25.07 -15.79
N GLY A 208 10.01 26.14 -16.47
CA GLY A 208 8.63 26.31 -16.89
C GLY A 208 8.14 25.23 -17.86
N ASP A 209 8.98 24.75 -18.77
CA ASP A 209 8.60 23.71 -19.73
C ASP A 209 8.38 22.37 -19.03
N VAL A 210 9.27 22.00 -18.10
CA VAL A 210 9.13 20.74 -17.34
C VAL A 210 7.86 20.74 -16.49
N LEU A 211 7.55 21.84 -15.78
CA LEU A 211 6.35 21.92 -14.95
C LEU A 211 5.06 21.91 -15.79
N ARG A 212 5.05 22.58 -16.96
CA ARG A 212 3.93 22.50 -17.92
C ARG A 212 3.74 21.08 -18.46
N ASP A 213 4.83 20.38 -18.76
CA ASP A 213 4.78 18.98 -19.20
C ASP A 213 4.28 18.05 -18.10
N ILE A 214 4.64 18.27 -16.83
CA ILE A 214 4.10 17.50 -15.70
C ILE A 214 2.59 17.69 -15.58
N LYS A 215 2.11 18.94 -15.63
CA LYS A 215 0.68 19.24 -15.63
C LYS A 215 -0.04 18.52 -16.78
N LYS A 216 0.53 18.62 -17.99
CA LYS A 216 -0.01 17.98 -19.18
C LYS A 216 -0.03 16.45 -19.06
N GLN A 217 1.00 15.83 -18.46
CA GLN A 217 1.02 14.39 -18.21
C GLN A 217 -0.14 13.95 -17.31
N PHE A 218 -0.47 14.71 -16.25
CA PHE A 218 -1.65 14.42 -15.42
C PHE A 218 -2.98 14.63 -16.18
N GLU A 219 -3.07 15.68 -17.01
CA GLU A 219 -4.25 15.93 -17.85
C GLU A 219 -4.47 14.83 -18.89
N LEU A 220 -3.39 14.27 -19.44
CA LEU A 220 -3.40 13.16 -20.41
C LEU A 220 -3.43 11.77 -19.76
N LEU A 221 -3.28 11.69 -18.43
CA LEU A 221 -3.14 10.46 -17.64
C LEU A 221 -1.89 9.63 -17.99
N GLU A 222 -0.88 10.25 -18.63
CA GLU A 222 0.44 9.66 -18.88
C GLU A 222 1.21 9.44 -17.57
N ASP A 223 1.00 10.33 -16.60
CA ASP A 223 1.26 10.09 -15.18
C ASP A 223 -0.03 10.31 -14.42
N ALA A 224 -0.15 9.68 -13.25
CA ALA A 224 -1.36 9.79 -12.46
C ALA A 224 -1.10 9.61 -10.96
N PRO A 225 -1.92 10.24 -10.11
CA PRO A 225 -1.84 10.04 -8.67
C PRO A 225 -2.04 8.57 -8.27
N TRP A 226 -1.59 8.13 -7.09
CA TRP A 226 -1.63 6.71 -6.65
C TRP A 226 -0.77 5.71 -7.44
N ARG A 227 -0.39 5.98 -8.71
CA ARG A 227 0.44 5.07 -9.54
C ARG A 227 1.76 4.69 -8.90
N HIS A 228 2.32 5.60 -8.11
CA HIS A 228 3.63 5.46 -7.51
C HIS A 228 3.60 5.57 -5.99
N GLU A 229 2.41 5.47 -5.37
CA GLU A 229 2.34 5.44 -3.91
C GLU A 229 3.11 4.23 -3.36
N CYS A 230 3.82 4.44 -2.26
CA CYS A 230 4.56 3.40 -1.56
C CYS A 230 3.87 3.10 -0.23
N GLY A 231 3.62 1.81 0.05
CA GLY A 231 3.13 1.33 1.35
C GLY A 231 1.72 0.75 1.32
N ASP A 232 1.25 0.30 2.48
CA ASP A 232 -0.01 -0.45 2.64
C ASP A 232 -1.29 0.34 2.28
N ALA A 233 -1.20 1.67 2.20
CA ALA A 233 -2.32 2.56 1.86
C ALA A 233 -2.45 2.84 0.36
N GLY A 234 -1.38 2.64 -0.41
CA GLY A 234 -1.31 2.90 -1.84
C GLY A 234 -1.17 1.59 -2.60
N GLY A 235 -2.31 0.94 -2.87
CA GLY A 235 -2.33 -0.16 -3.82
C GLY A 235 -1.90 0.32 -5.21
N PRO A 236 -1.37 -0.58 -6.07
CA PRO A 236 -1.03 -0.20 -7.43
C PRO A 236 -2.23 0.43 -8.12
N TRP A 237 -1.97 1.41 -8.99
CA TRP A 237 -2.96 1.93 -9.93
C TRP A 237 -3.67 0.77 -10.61
N LEU A 238 -4.94 0.56 -10.25
CA LEU A 238 -5.71 -0.53 -10.81
C LEU A 238 -5.79 -0.36 -12.33
N GLU A 239 -5.65 -1.48 -13.03
CA GLU A 239 -5.89 -1.50 -14.47
C GLU A 239 -7.32 -0.99 -14.73
N GLY A 240 -7.49 0.00 -15.61
CA GLY A 240 -8.79 0.62 -15.90
C GLY A 240 -9.06 1.99 -15.26
N VAL A 241 -8.22 2.49 -14.33
CA VAL A 241 -8.48 3.80 -13.68
C VAL A 241 -8.45 4.96 -14.68
N GLU A 242 -7.63 4.88 -15.73
CA GLU A 242 -7.57 5.93 -16.76
C GLU A 242 -8.89 6.01 -17.54
N GLU A 243 -9.47 4.86 -17.86
CA GLU A 243 -10.78 4.74 -18.48
C GLU A 243 -11.86 5.33 -17.58
N LEU A 244 -11.77 5.17 -16.26
CA LEU A 244 -12.68 5.81 -15.32
C LEU A 244 -12.56 7.33 -15.34
N PHE A 245 -11.34 7.88 -15.31
CA PHE A 245 -11.14 9.33 -15.43
C PHE A 245 -11.78 9.87 -16.71
N ARG A 246 -11.53 9.21 -17.86
CA ARG A 246 -12.09 9.60 -19.16
C ARG A 246 -13.62 9.45 -19.18
N LYS A 247 -14.17 8.37 -18.61
CA LYS A 247 -15.62 8.12 -18.48
C LYS A 247 -16.33 9.26 -17.76
N HIS A 248 -15.68 9.81 -16.74
CA HIS A 248 -16.24 10.89 -15.91
C HIS A 248 -15.82 12.29 -16.37
N GLY A 249 -15.27 12.46 -17.56
CA GLY A 249 -15.06 13.78 -18.18
C GLY A 249 -13.70 14.42 -17.91
N TRP A 250 -12.70 13.70 -17.37
CA TRP A 250 -11.34 14.24 -17.24
C TRP A 250 -10.66 14.41 -18.62
N PRO A 251 -9.85 15.47 -18.85
CA PRO A 251 -9.49 16.58 -17.97
C PRO A 251 -10.43 17.80 -18.06
N GLY A 252 -11.63 17.62 -18.61
CA GLY A 252 -12.65 18.66 -18.77
C GLY A 252 -13.03 19.35 -17.47
N SER A 253 -13.66 20.52 -17.61
CA SER A 253 -14.19 21.29 -16.48
C SER A 253 -15.43 20.65 -15.85
N ASP A 254 -16.06 19.72 -16.57
CA ASP A 254 -17.25 18.96 -16.22
C ASP A 254 -16.94 17.58 -15.61
N PHE A 255 -15.72 17.40 -15.08
CA PHE A 255 -15.31 16.16 -14.42
C PHE A 255 -16.25 15.78 -13.27
N ASP A 256 -16.99 14.68 -13.42
CA ASP A 256 -17.89 14.13 -12.41
C ASP A 256 -17.09 13.40 -11.33
N VAL A 257 -16.64 14.18 -10.36
CA VAL A 257 -15.90 13.72 -9.18
C VAL A 257 -16.66 12.61 -8.44
N GLU A 258 -17.97 12.77 -8.25
CA GLU A 258 -18.74 11.84 -7.43
C GLU A 258 -19.00 10.53 -8.17
N GLY A 259 -19.34 10.60 -9.46
CA GLY A 259 -19.41 9.42 -10.32
C GLY A 259 -18.08 8.67 -10.39
N PHE A 260 -16.96 9.39 -10.51
CA PHE A 260 -15.62 8.81 -10.52
C PHE A 260 -15.33 8.03 -9.24
N HIS A 261 -15.57 8.60 -8.07
CA HIS A 261 -15.31 7.91 -6.80
C HIS A 261 -16.21 6.68 -6.61
N VAL A 262 -17.48 6.76 -7.02
CA VAL A 262 -18.41 5.62 -6.97
C VAL A 262 -17.87 4.48 -7.84
N ASP A 263 -17.54 4.74 -9.10
CA ASP A 263 -17.03 3.70 -9.99
C ASP A 263 -15.64 3.19 -9.57
N ARG A 264 -14.80 4.05 -8.98
CA ARG A 264 -13.50 3.63 -8.41
C ARG A 264 -13.71 2.64 -7.27
N ILE A 265 -14.66 2.89 -6.36
CA ILE A 265 -15.02 1.97 -5.27
C ILE A 265 -15.51 0.64 -5.83
N ARG A 266 -16.37 0.68 -6.86
CA ARG A 266 -16.86 -0.51 -7.57
C ARG A 266 -15.73 -1.33 -8.20
N MET A 267 -14.82 -0.66 -8.91
CA MET A 267 -13.65 -1.29 -9.53
C MET A 267 -12.73 -1.94 -8.48
N HIS A 268 -12.47 -1.28 -7.34
CA HIS A 268 -11.72 -1.91 -6.23
C HIS A 268 -12.45 -3.15 -5.70
N ALA A 269 -13.77 -3.08 -5.51
CA ALA A 269 -14.54 -4.22 -5.03
C ALA A 269 -14.44 -5.42 -5.99
N VAL A 270 -14.48 -5.18 -7.30
CA VAL A 270 -14.25 -6.21 -8.31
C VAL A 270 -12.85 -6.81 -8.15
N GLU A 271 -11.81 -6.00 -8.09
CA GLU A 271 -10.43 -6.50 -7.98
C GLU A 271 -10.22 -7.34 -6.72
N TYR A 272 -10.68 -6.87 -5.55
CA TYR A 272 -10.63 -7.64 -4.31
C TYR A 272 -11.34 -8.99 -4.44
N THR A 273 -12.50 -9.02 -5.10
CA THR A 273 -13.23 -10.28 -5.29
C THR A 273 -12.50 -11.24 -6.22
N LYS A 274 -11.83 -10.75 -7.27
CA LYS A 274 -10.98 -11.57 -8.14
C LYS A 274 -9.80 -12.16 -7.38
N ASP A 275 -9.17 -11.38 -6.51
CA ASP A 275 -8.03 -11.83 -5.72
C ASP A 275 -8.46 -12.86 -4.66
N ASP A 276 -9.55 -12.61 -3.93
CA ASP A 276 -10.16 -13.57 -2.99
C ASP A 276 -10.50 -14.90 -3.69
N ALA A 277 -11.09 -14.81 -4.88
CA ALA A 277 -11.49 -15.97 -5.65
C ALA A 277 -10.28 -16.74 -6.21
N SER A 278 -9.21 -16.04 -6.59
CA SER A 278 -7.93 -16.64 -7.00
C SER A 278 -7.22 -17.33 -5.83
N GLN A 279 -7.23 -16.71 -4.64
CA GLN A 279 -6.70 -17.29 -3.42
C GLN A 279 -7.47 -18.55 -3.00
N ALA A 280 -8.80 -18.55 -3.14
CA ALA A 280 -9.63 -19.73 -2.85
C ALA A 280 -9.30 -20.92 -3.77
N LEU A 281 -9.12 -20.68 -5.08
CA LEU A 281 -8.69 -21.71 -6.04
C LEU A 281 -7.30 -22.25 -5.70
N ARG A 282 -6.35 -21.35 -5.44
CA ARG A 282 -4.98 -21.74 -5.05
C ARG A 282 -5.00 -22.62 -3.81
N LYS A 283 -5.77 -22.23 -2.78
CA LYS A 283 -5.92 -23.01 -1.55
C LYS A 283 -6.53 -24.39 -1.80
N MET A 284 -7.58 -24.49 -2.61
CA MET A 284 -8.18 -25.77 -2.97
C MET A 284 -7.16 -26.70 -3.64
N GLU A 285 -6.40 -26.19 -4.61
CA GLU A 285 -5.39 -26.97 -5.31
C GLU A 285 -4.19 -27.33 -4.41
N GLU A 286 -3.77 -26.43 -3.51
CA GLU A 286 -2.77 -26.74 -2.48
C GLU A 286 -3.22 -27.88 -1.56
N GLU A 287 -4.46 -27.85 -1.06
CA GLU A 287 -4.99 -28.91 -0.19
C GLU A 287 -5.12 -30.24 -0.93
N LYS A 288 -5.53 -30.23 -2.20
CA LYS A 288 -5.56 -31.43 -3.05
C LYS A 288 -4.17 -32.04 -3.24
N ASN A 289 -3.17 -31.21 -3.55
CA ASN A 289 -1.78 -31.66 -3.70
C ASN A 289 -1.19 -32.19 -2.38
N ARG A 290 -1.47 -31.53 -1.25
CA ARG A 290 -1.10 -32.02 0.09
C ARG A 290 -1.72 -33.38 0.39
N LEU A 291 -3.01 -33.55 0.11
CA LEU A 291 -3.73 -34.81 0.31
C LEU A 291 -3.14 -35.93 -0.55
N GLN A 292 -2.78 -35.66 -1.81
CA GLN A 292 -2.10 -36.62 -2.67
C GLN A 292 -0.73 -37.03 -2.10
N GLY A 293 0.06 -36.06 -1.63
CA GLY A 293 1.36 -36.31 -0.99
C GLY A 293 1.22 -37.21 0.25
N LEU A 294 0.27 -36.93 1.13
CA LEU A 294 0.00 -37.74 2.33
C LEU A 294 -0.44 -39.16 1.99
N ASN A 295 -1.30 -39.34 0.97
CA ASN A 295 -1.71 -40.67 0.52
C ASN A 295 -0.50 -41.49 0.03
N GLN A 296 0.41 -40.87 -0.70
CA GLN A 296 1.63 -41.54 -1.16
C GLN A 296 2.55 -41.90 0.02
N GLU A 297 2.70 -41.02 1.00
CA GLU A 297 3.48 -41.27 2.22
C GLU A 297 2.92 -42.46 3.01
N VAL A 298 1.59 -42.53 3.19
CA VAL A 298 0.92 -43.69 3.83
C VAL A 298 1.24 -44.99 3.10
N LEU A 299 1.23 -45.00 1.76
CA LEU A 299 1.57 -46.19 0.98
C LEU A 299 3.02 -46.64 1.24
N VAL A 300 3.97 -45.71 1.29
CA VAL A 300 5.37 -46.01 1.62
C VAL A 300 5.50 -46.56 3.03
N CYS A 301 4.85 -45.95 4.02
CA CYS A 301 4.86 -46.44 5.40
C CYS A 301 4.24 -47.85 5.52
N ARG A 302 3.14 -48.12 4.80
CA ARG A 302 2.51 -49.46 4.76
C ARG A 302 3.42 -50.52 4.13
N GLN A 303 4.19 -50.16 3.10
CA GLN A 303 5.18 -51.07 2.52
C GLN A 303 6.35 -51.34 3.48
N ALA A 304 6.82 -50.30 4.18
CA ALA A 304 7.90 -50.41 5.16
C ALA A 304 7.52 -51.28 6.37
N LEU A 305 6.23 -51.27 6.77
CA LEU A 305 5.72 -52.07 7.87
C LEU A 305 6.05 -53.57 7.75
N ALA A 306 6.05 -54.11 6.52
CA ALA A 306 6.39 -55.52 6.26
C ALA A 306 7.86 -55.88 6.53
N SER A 307 8.73 -54.87 6.71
CA SER A 307 10.17 -55.05 6.94
C SER A 307 10.58 -54.89 8.41
N MET A 308 9.63 -54.61 9.32
CA MET A 308 9.92 -54.39 10.74
C MET A 308 10.29 -55.72 11.42
N LYS A 309 11.31 -55.69 12.28
CA LYS A 309 11.91 -56.90 12.86
C LYS A 309 11.43 -57.16 14.28
N THR A 310 11.01 -56.12 14.98
CA THR A 310 10.49 -56.22 16.34
C THR A 310 9.04 -55.78 16.41
N LEU A 311 8.32 -56.30 17.40
CA LEU A 311 6.93 -55.91 17.65
C LEU A 311 6.84 -54.41 18.02
N ASP A 312 7.84 -53.84 18.69
CA ASP A 312 7.87 -52.41 19.03
C ASP A 312 8.04 -51.53 17.78
N GLU A 313 9.00 -51.87 16.91
CA GLU A 313 9.17 -51.23 15.60
C GLU A 313 7.89 -51.31 14.75
N GLU A 314 7.20 -52.45 14.77
CA GLU A 314 5.92 -52.62 14.08
C GLU A 314 4.85 -51.66 14.62
N TRP A 315 4.73 -51.51 15.95
CA TRP A 315 3.75 -50.61 16.56
C TRP A 315 4.10 -49.13 16.38
N MET A 316 5.38 -48.78 16.37
CA MET A 316 5.84 -47.44 15.98
C MET A 316 5.47 -47.12 14.52
N ALA A 317 5.70 -48.05 13.60
CA ALA A 317 5.30 -47.89 12.21
C ALA A 317 3.77 -47.78 12.06
N ARG A 318 2.98 -48.59 12.80
CA ARG A 318 1.52 -48.47 12.87
C ARG A 318 1.08 -47.12 13.41
N PHE A 319 1.76 -46.58 14.42
CA PHE A 319 1.45 -45.26 14.97
C PHE A 319 1.70 -44.15 13.94
N ASN A 320 2.81 -44.21 13.20
CA ASN A 320 3.08 -43.26 12.12
C ASN A 320 2.03 -43.33 11.00
N ILE A 321 1.62 -44.54 10.59
CA ILE A 321 0.53 -44.73 9.63
C ILE A 321 -0.76 -44.12 10.16
N TRP A 322 -1.11 -44.39 11.42
CA TRP A 322 -2.30 -43.85 12.06
C TRP A 322 -2.29 -42.32 12.13
N GLN A 323 -1.14 -41.70 12.45
CA GLN A 323 -1.00 -40.24 12.45
C GLN A 323 -1.24 -39.66 11.05
N LEU A 324 -0.67 -40.28 10.00
CA LEU A 324 -0.88 -39.86 8.62
C LEU A 324 -2.33 -40.03 8.17
N GLU A 325 -2.99 -41.13 8.54
CA GLU A 325 -4.41 -41.37 8.24
C GLU A 325 -5.31 -40.32 8.90
N ASN A 326 -5.05 -39.94 10.15
CA ASN A 326 -5.78 -38.85 10.81
C ASN A 326 -5.55 -37.51 10.09
N ARG A 327 -4.30 -37.20 9.70
CA ARG A 327 -3.99 -35.99 8.92
C ARG A 327 -4.69 -35.98 7.57
N ILE A 328 -4.86 -37.14 6.93
CA ILE A 328 -5.60 -37.30 5.69
C ILE A 328 -7.08 -36.95 5.90
N GLU A 329 -7.71 -37.44 6.97
CA GLU A 329 -9.11 -37.11 7.28
C GLU A 329 -9.28 -35.61 7.56
N ASP A 330 -8.43 -35.01 8.39
CA ASP A 330 -8.43 -33.55 8.64
C ASP A 330 -8.28 -32.77 7.31
N LYS A 331 -7.40 -33.25 6.42
CA LYS A 331 -7.16 -32.61 5.11
C LYS A 331 -8.29 -32.80 4.12
N LYS A 332 -9.06 -33.89 4.21
CA LYS A 332 -10.30 -34.06 3.42
C LYS A 332 -11.36 -33.06 3.85
N GLU A 333 -11.48 -32.79 5.14
CA GLU A 333 -12.40 -31.76 5.65
C GLU A 333 -11.97 -30.36 5.16
N ASP A 334 -10.68 -30.03 5.24
CA ASP A 334 -10.13 -28.78 4.71
C ASP A 334 -10.39 -28.63 3.20
N LEU A 335 -10.14 -29.69 2.42
CA LEU A 335 -10.40 -29.72 0.99
C LEU A 335 -11.89 -29.56 0.68
N ALA A 336 -12.77 -30.29 1.37
CA ALA A 336 -14.22 -30.15 1.18
C ALA A 336 -14.70 -28.72 1.51
N GLY A 337 -14.12 -28.09 2.53
CA GLY A 337 -14.37 -26.68 2.85
C GLY A 337 -13.89 -25.74 1.74
N ALA A 338 -12.70 -25.97 1.19
CA ALA A 338 -12.15 -25.20 0.08
C ALA A 338 -12.97 -25.40 -1.21
N GLU A 339 -13.37 -26.63 -1.55
CA GLU A 339 -14.24 -26.95 -2.68
C GLU A 339 -15.61 -26.30 -2.54
N LYS A 340 -16.20 -26.29 -1.33
CA LYS A 340 -17.46 -25.58 -1.06
C LYS A 340 -17.30 -24.07 -1.24
N LEU A 341 -16.18 -23.50 -0.81
CA LEU A 341 -15.88 -22.08 -1.01
C LEU A 341 -15.73 -21.76 -2.50
N VAL A 342 -14.97 -22.57 -3.24
CA VAL A 342 -14.78 -22.45 -4.68
C VAL A 342 -16.12 -22.62 -5.41
N ALA A 343 -16.92 -23.64 -5.11
CA ALA A 343 -18.23 -23.83 -5.74
C ALA A 343 -19.20 -22.67 -5.42
N ARG A 344 -19.06 -22.01 -4.27
CA ARG A 344 -19.85 -20.84 -3.92
C ARG A 344 -19.41 -19.59 -4.68
N LEU A 345 -18.10 -19.37 -4.78
CA LEU A 345 -17.55 -18.26 -5.55
C LEU A 345 -17.77 -18.50 -7.05
N TYR A 346 -17.65 -19.75 -7.51
CA TYR A 346 -17.71 -20.20 -8.89
C TYR A 346 -18.78 -21.28 -9.12
N PRO A 347 -20.07 -20.96 -9.00
CA PRO A 347 -21.17 -21.94 -9.06
C PRO A 347 -21.29 -22.69 -10.39
N LYS A 348 -20.60 -22.25 -11.44
CA LYS A 348 -20.57 -22.90 -12.76
C LYS A 348 -19.15 -23.22 -13.26
N GLY A 349 -18.14 -23.12 -12.39
CA GLY A 349 -16.74 -23.38 -12.75
C GLY A 349 -16.11 -22.36 -13.72
N SER A 350 -16.78 -21.22 -13.96
CA SER A 350 -16.24 -20.12 -14.77
C SER A 350 -15.11 -19.42 -14.01
N ASN A 351 -14.05 -18.99 -14.69
CA ASN A 351 -13.03 -18.10 -14.13
C ASN A 351 -13.66 -16.72 -13.80
N PRO A 352 -13.07 -15.88 -12.92
CA PRO A 352 -13.60 -14.56 -12.61
C PRO A 352 -13.87 -13.67 -13.82
N ASP A 353 -13.09 -13.86 -14.88
CA ASP A 353 -13.16 -13.06 -16.08
C ASP A 353 -14.14 -13.61 -17.13
N ASP A 354 -14.70 -14.80 -16.93
CA ASP A 354 -15.47 -15.49 -17.96
C ASP A 354 -16.93 -15.01 -18.06
N ARG A 355 -17.48 -14.41 -16.99
CA ARG A 355 -18.90 -14.01 -16.95
C ARG A 355 -19.13 -12.71 -16.17
N SER A 356 -19.53 -11.67 -16.89
CA SER A 356 -19.92 -10.39 -16.29
C SER A 356 -21.02 -10.50 -15.23
N GLU A 357 -21.92 -11.48 -15.35
CA GLU A 357 -22.99 -11.74 -14.37
C GLU A 357 -22.46 -12.18 -12.99
N ASP A 358 -21.38 -12.95 -12.97
CA ASP A 358 -20.78 -13.45 -11.73
C ASP A 358 -19.99 -12.34 -11.02
N VAL A 359 -19.30 -11.49 -11.80
CA VAL A 359 -18.55 -10.33 -11.30
C VAL A 359 -19.44 -9.35 -10.54
N VAL A 360 -20.58 -8.97 -11.12
CA VAL A 360 -21.51 -8.00 -10.49
C VAL A 360 -22.05 -8.51 -9.16
N VAL A 361 -22.24 -9.82 -9.04
CA VAL A 361 -22.72 -10.42 -7.79
C VAL A 361 -21.65 -10.42 -6.70
N TRP A 362 -20.39 -10.69 -7.07
CA TRP A 362 -19.29 -10.62 -6.11
C TRP A 362 -19.03 -9.18 -5.67
N GLU A 363 -19.04 -8.25 -6.62
CA GLU A 363 -18.97 -6.81 -6.38
C GLU A 363 -20.03 -6.38 -5.37
N LEU A 364 -21.31 -6.71 -5.62
CA LEU A 364 -22.42 -6.35 -4.74
C LEU A 364 -22.25 -6.89 -3.32
N ARG A 365 -21.81 -8.15 -3.19
CA ARG A 365 -21.54 -8.76 -1.88
C ARG A 365 -20.43 -8.03 -1.13
N HIS A 366 -19.33 -7.74 -1.81
CA HIS A 366 -18.19 -7.04 -1.23
C HIS A 366 -18.60 -5.64 -0.76
N LEU A 367 -19.25 -4.86 -1.63
CA LEU A 367 -19.73 -3.51 -1.33
C LEU A 367 -20.74 -3.50 -0.18
N THR A 368 -21.67 -4.46 -0.16
CA THR A 368 -22.66 -4.59 0.91
C THR A 368 -21.99 -4.89 2.26
N ASN A 369 -21.00 -5.77 2.28
CA ASN A 369 -20.24 -6.08 3.49
C ASN A 369 -19.43 -4.87 3.97
N ALA A 370 -18.75 -4.17 3.06
CA ALA A 370 -18.02 -2.95 3.36
C ALA A 370 -18.96 -1.87 3.94
N PHE A 371 -20.15 -1.68 3.35
CA PHE A 371 -21.14 -0.72 3.81
C PHE A 371 -21.60 -1.00 5.24
N LYS A 372 -21.90 -2.27 5.54
CA LYS A 372 -22.24 -2.71 6.91
C LYS A 372 -21.11 -2.49 7.90
N GLN A 373 -19.87 -2.80 7.52
CA GLN A 373 -18.70 -2.64 8.38
C GLN A 373 -18.41 -1.16 8.69
N ALA A 374 -18.68 -0.26 7.74
CA ALA A 374 -18.59 1.18 7.92
C ALA A 374 -19.74 1.76 8.78
N GLY A 375 -20.61 0.92 9.35
CA GLY A 375 -21.74 1.34 10.18
C GLY A 375 -23.02 1.67 9.39
N GLY A 376 -23.02 1.45 8.08
CA GLY A 376 -24.20 1.55 7.23
C GLY A 376 -25.23 0.47 7.56
N SER A 377 -26.51 0.80 7.47
CA SER A 377 -27.60 -0.17 7.54
C SER A 377 -28.33 -0.21 6.20
N LEU A 378 -28.44 -1.40 5.62
CA LEU A 378 -29.22 -1.61 4.39
C LEU A 378 -30.70 -1.25 4.58
N GLU A 379 -31.24 -1.43 5.79
CA GLU A 379 -32.62 -1.05 6.14
C GLU A 379 -32.81 0.47 6.25
N MET A 380 -31.72 1.22 6.40
CA MET A 380 -31.73 2.69 6.52
C MET A 380 -31.11 3.39 5.32
N ILE A 381 -31.12 2.77 4.13
CA ILE A 381 -30.69 3.36 2.84
C ILE A 381 -31.54 4.60 2.45
N HIS A 382 -32.39 5.17 3.32
CA HIS A 382 -33.23 6.33 3.00
C HIS A 382 -33.18 7.50 3.99
N THR A 383 -32.25 7.55 4.96
CA THR A 383 -32.21 8.65 5.95
C THR A 383 -30.82 9.23 6.19
N GLU A 384 -30.70 10.57 6.09
CA GLU A 384 -29.50 11.43 6.15
C GLU A 384 -28.78 11.47 7.52
N ARG A 385 -27.43 11.54 7.59
CA ARG A 385 -26.65 11.80 8.82
C ARG A 385 -25.13 12.12 8.62
N SER A 386 -24.73 13.40 8.84
CA SER A 386 -23.44 13.99 9.30
C SER A 386 -22.06 13.69 8.64
N LYS A 387 -21.17 14.71 8.58
CA LYS A 387 -20.60 15.37 7.36
C LYS A 387 -19.23 14.97 6.76
N ASP A 388 -18.33 14.21 7.39
CA ASP A 388 -17.04 13.84 6.74
C ASP A 388 -16.83 12.32 6.60
N ASP A 389 -17.09 11.53 7.65
CA ASP A 389 -17.32 10.08 7.51
C ASP A 389 -18.56 9.78 6.63
N GLU A 390 -19.45 10.78 6.43
CA GLU A 390 -20.62 10.69 5.55
C GLU A 390 -20.26 10.50 4.09
N ARG A 391 -19.20 11.18 3.62
CA ARG A 391 -18.99 11.28 2.18
C ARG A 391 -18.56 9.96 1.60
N ASP A 392 -17.65 9.28 2.29
CA ASP A 392 -17.20 7.95 1.89
C ASP A 392 -18.29 6.90 2.12
N LEU A 393 -19.08 7.03 3.20
CA LEU A 393 -20.24 6.16 3.42
C LEU A 393 -21.33 6.35 2.35
N GLU A 394 -21.58 7.59 1.92
CA GLU A 394 -22.54 7.92 0.87
C GLU A 394 -22.04 7.49 -0.51
N ARG A 395 -20.75 7.64 -0.81
CA ARG A 395 -20.13 7.07 -2.03
C ARG A 395 -20.25 5.55 -2.06
N LEU A 396 -20.03 4.89 -0.91
CA LEU A 396 -20.20 3.45 -0.77
C LEU A 396 -21.67 3.04 -0.94
N ARG A 397 -22.62 3.82 -0.38
CA ARG A 397 -24.06 3.62 -0.60
C ARG A 397 -24.43 3.74 -2.08
N LYS A 398 -23.96 4.78 -2.77
CA LYS A 398 -24.18 4.95 -4.22
C LYS A 398 -23.57 3.81 -5.03
N ALA A 399 -22.39 3.32 -4.66
CA ALA A 399 -21.77 2.15 -5.29
C ALA A 399 -22.63 0.89 -5.11
N VAL A 400 -23.14 0.65 -3.89
CA VAL A 400 -24.09 -0.46 -3.63
C VAL A 400 -25.34 -0.34 -4.49
N LEU A 401 -25.95 0.85 -4.59
CA LEU A 401 -27.15 1.07 -5.40
C LEU A 401 -26.89 0.85 -6.90
N ALA A 402 -25.80 1.40 -7.43
CA ALA A 402 -25.43 1.20 -8.84
C ALA A 402 -25.17 -0.29 -9.15
N CYS A 403 -24.53 -1.01 -8.22
CA CYS A 403 -24.30 -2.44 -8.36
C CYS A 403 -25.60 -3.26 -8.25
N LEU A 404 -26.55 -2.85 -7.40
CA LEU A 404 -27.90 -3.43 -7.34
C LEU A 404 -28.65 -3.27 -8.66
N GLU A 405 -28.63 -2.08 -9.27
CA GLU A 405 -29.26 -1.84 -10.58
C GLU A 405 -28.65 -2.72 -11.68
N ASP A 406 -27.32 -2.88 -11.68
CA ASP A 406 -26.64 -3.79 -12.60
C ASP A 406 -26.99 -5.26 -12.32
N ALA A 407 -27.12 -5.65 -11.06
CA ALA A 407 -27.51 -7.00 -10.66
C ALA A 407 -28.95 -7.31 -11.08
N ASP A 408 -29.89 -6.39 -10.89
CA ASP A 408 -31.29 -6.54 -11.32
C ASP A 408 -31.38 -6.68 -12.85
N ARG A 409 -30.53 -5.95 -13.59
CA ARG A 409 -30.48 -5.99 -15.05
C ARG A 409 -29.83 -7.26 -15.61
N LEU A 410 -28.71 -7.70 -15.03
CA LEU A 410 -27.89 -8.80 -15.55
C LEU A 410 -28.24 -10.16 -14.93
N CYS A 411 -28.84 -10.16 -13.74
CA CYS A 411 -29.12 -11.35 -12.93
C CYS A 411 -30.56 -11.35 -12.34
N PRO A 412 -31.62 -11.13 -13.16
CA PRO A 412 -32.99 -10.94 -12.66
C PRO A 412 -33.56 -12.13 -11.87
N ASP A 413 -33.02 -13.33 -12.07
CA ASP A 413 -33.48 -14.58 -11.43
C ASP A 413 -32.71 -14.94 -10.14
N ARG A 414 -31.81 -14.09 -9.63
CA ARG A 414 -31.00 -14.45 -8.45
C ARG A 414 -31.76 -14.26 -7.14
N VAL A 415 -32.28 -15.38 -6.67
CA VAL A 415 -32.77 -15.60 -5.30
C VAL A 415 -31.59 -15.71 -4.34
N ASP A 416 -31.57 -14.86 -3.31
CA ASP A 416 -30.73 -14.94 -2.11
C ASP A 416 -29.20 -14.92 -2.32
N LEU A 417 -28.64 -13.72 -2.53
CA LEU A 417 -27.23 -13.52 -2.25
C LEU A 417 -26.97 -13.75 -0.74
N PRO A 418 -26.02 -14.61 -0.33
CA PRO A 418 -25.75 -14.84 1.08
C PRO A 418 -25.32 -13.53 1.77
N VAL A 419 -26.22 -12.96 2.55
CA VAL A 419 -26.12 -11.63 3.15
C VAL A 419 -25.12 -11.58 4.33
N ASP A 420 -24.64 -12.73 4.79
CA ASP A 420 -23.92 -12.84 6.05
C ASP A 420 -22.66 -13.69 5.91
N ASP A 421 -21.50 -13.01 5.87
CA ASP A 421 -20.19 -13.64 5.79
C ASP A 421 -19.70 -14.15 7.15
N LYS A 422 -20.53 -14.96 7.80
CA LYS A 422 -20.06 -15.78 8.91
C LYS A 422 -19.11 -16.87 8.40
N ASP A 423 -19.20 -17.27 7.13
CA ASP A 423 -18.36 -18.33 6.56
C ASP A 423 -17.00 -17.85 6.02
N ILE A 424 -16.79 -16.60 5.60
CA ILE A 424 -15.40 -16.11 5.37
C ILE A 424 -14.63 -16.00 6.70
N LYS A 425 -15.35 -15.93 7.84
CA LYS A 425 -14.71 -16.18 9.14
C LYS A 425 -14.23 -17.61 9.31
N VAL A 426 -14.32 -18.54 8.34
CA VAL A 426 -13.61 -19.85 8.40
C VAL A 426 -12.10 -19.69 8.59
N VAL A 427 -11.49 -18.56 8.18
CA VAL A 427 -10.11 -18.23 8.57
C VAL A 427 -10.01 -17.67 10.00
N ARG A 428 -11.07 -17.04 10.52
CA ARG A 428 -11.17 -16.50 11.89
C ARG A 428 -11.71 -17.49 12.94
N TYR A 429 -12.34 -18.60 12.53
CA TYR A 429 -12.79 -19.69 13.40
C TYR A 429 -11.60 -20.48 13.97
N ALA A 430 -10.44 -20.40 13.31
CA ALA A 430 -9.15 -20.77 13.90
C ALA A 430 -8.78 -19.96 15.16
N PHE A 431 -9.55 -18.91 15.49
CA PHE A 431 -9.36 -18.03 16.65
C PHE A 431 -10.61 -17.96 17.55
N ASN A 432 -11.34 -19.06 17.77
CA ASN A 432 -12.23 -19.14 18.93
C ASN A 432 -11.78 -20.26 19.88
N ARG A 433 -12.06 -20.08 21.19
CA ARG A 433 -11.61 -20.98 22.25
C ARG A 433 -12.13 -22.40 22.04
N GLU A 434 -13.41 -22.53 21.71
CA GLU A 434 -14.08 -23.82 21.55
C GLU A 434 -13.46 -24.66 20.43
N TRP A 435 -13.13 -24.05 19.29
CA TRP A 435 -12.51 -24.76 18.17
C TRP A 435 -11.07 -25.13 18.51
N GLN A 436 -10.24 -24.20 19.00
CA GLN A 436 -8.83 -24.49 19.30
C GLN A 436 -8.67 -25.56 20.39
N VAL A 437 -9.44 -25.44 21.48
CA VAL A 437 -9.41 -26.41 22.58
C VAL A 437 -10.12 -27.71 22.17
N GLY A 438 -11.22 -27.62 21.43
CA GLY A 438 -12.00 -28.76 20.96
C GLY A 438 -11.19 -29.68 20.04
N THR A 439 -10.50 -29.11 19.04
CA THR A 439 -9.64 -29.88 18.12
C THR A 439 -8.50 -30.58 18.85
N ALA A 440 -7.84 -29.90 19.79
CA ALA A 440 -6.77 -30.51 20.59
C ALA A 440 -7.29 -31.61 21.53
N LYS A 441 -8.47 -31.44 22.13
CA LYS A 441 -9.14 -32.47 22.93
C LYS A 441 -9.52 -33.69 22.09
N ALA A 442 -10.19 -33.48 20.96
CA ALA A 442 -10.55 -34.56 20.06
C ALA A 442 -9.33 -35.37 19.60
N ARG A 443 -8.21 -34.69 19.27
CA ARG A 443 -6.94 -35.37 18.95
C ARG A 443 -6.40 -36.16 20.13
N LYS A 444 -6.41 -35.60 21.34
CA LYS A 444 -5.97 -36.28 22.56
C LYS A 444 -6.79 -37.56 22.81
N ASP A 445 -8.12 -37.48 22.72
CA ASP A 445 -9.02 -38.63 22.91
C ASP A 445 -8.75 -39.73 21.87
N ARG A 446 -8.49 -39.35 20.61
CA ARG A 446 -8.08 -40.29 19.54
C ARG A 446 -6.75 -40.99 19.86
N LEU A 447 -5.76 -40.25 20.37
CA LEU A 447 -4.47 -40.80 20.79
C LEU A 447 -4.59 -41.75 22.00
N GLU A 448 -5.40 -41.39 23.00
CA GLU A 448 -5.67 -42.26 24.15
C GLU A 448 -6.35 -43.56 23.72
N GLY A 449 -7.30 -43.48 22.78
CA GLY A 449 -7.92 -44.65 22.15
C GLY A 449 -6.91 -45.53 21.41
N PHE A 450 -5.96 -44.93 20.67
CA PHE A 450 -4.90 -45.68 19.99
C PHE A 450 -3.93 -46.33 20.98
N LEU A 451 -3.49 -45.61 22.03
CA LEU A 451 -2.61 -46.12 23.09
C LEU A 451 -3.17 -47.37 23.78
N ALA A 452 -4.49 -47.45 23.93
CA ALA A 452 -5.17 -48.61 24.51
C ALA A 452 -5.04 -49.88 23.64
N THR A 453 -4.74 -49.75 22.34
CA THR A 453 -4.56 -50.89 21.43
C THR A 453 -3.13 -51.46 21.44
N ILE A 454 -2.16 -50.71 21.96
CA ILE A 454 -0.74 -51.09 21.93
C ILE A 454 -0.43 -52.09 23.05
N PRO A 455 0.15 -53.27 22.77
CA PRO A 455 0.56 -54.24 23.77
C PRO A 455 1.49 -53.63 24.82
N SER A 456 1.35 -54.03 26.09
CA SER A 456 2.19 -53.54 27.18
C SER A 456 3.68 -53.89 27.03
N SER A 457 4.00 -54.86 26.16
CA SER A 457 5.37 -55.23 25.80
C SER A 457 6.08 -54.21 24.91
N CYS A 458 5.33 -53.36 24.19
CA CYS A 458 5.86 -52.36 23.26
C CYS A 458 6.08 -51.03 24.00
N LYS A 459 7.20 -50.91 24.70
CA LYS A 459 7.47 -49.76 25.58
C LYS A 459 7.72 -48.49 24.78
N GLU A 460 8.52 -48.57 23.73
CA GLU A 460 8.93 -47.36 22.97
C GLU A 460 7.71 -46.77 22.24
N ALA A 461 6.91 -47.62 21.60
CA ALA A 461 5.65 -47.22 20.98
C ALA A 461 4.68 -46.55 21.96
N ARG A 462 4.49 -47.12 23.16
CA ARG A 462 3.60 -46.53 24.19
C ARG A 462 4.13 -45.19 24.68
N GLU A 463 5.44 -45.06 24.90
CA GLU A 463 6.08 -43.81 25.31
C GLU A 463 5.95 -42.73 24.23
N ALA A 464 6.10 -43.08 22.95
CA ALA A 464 5.93 -42.15 21.84
C ALA A 464 4.50 -41.59 21.77
N VAL A 465 3.48 -42.45 21.89
CA VAL A 465 2.07 -42.01 21.89
C VAL A 465 1.75 -41.17 23.13
N GLN A 466 2.26 -41.56 24.30
CA GLN A 466 2.06 -40.80 25.53
C GLN A 466 2.64 -39.38 25.43
N LYS A 467 3.83 -39.24 24.82
CA LYS A 467 4.43 -37.93 24.59
C LYS A 467 3.54 -37.02 23.73
N ASP A 468 2.87 -37.56 22.73
CA ASP A 468 1.93 -36.83 21.88
C ASP A 468 0.64 -36.45 22.64
N ILE A 469 0.14 -37.33 23.52
CA ILE A 469 -1.00 -37.04 24.42
C ILE A 469 -0.64 -35.87 25.36
N ASP A 470 0.54 -35.93 25.96
CA ASP A 470 1.04 -34.89 26.87
C ASP A 470 1.21 -33.56 26.12
N SER A 471 1.70 -33.61 24.87
CA SER A 471 1.81 -32.42 24.01
C SER A 471 0.43 -31.80 23.71
N CYS A 472 -0.59 -32.63 23.42
CA CYS A 472 -1.96 -32.14 23.24
C CYS A 472 -2.51 -31.49 24.52
N GLN A 473 -2.24 -32.07 25.69
CA GLN A 473 -2.65 -31.49 26.98
C GLN A 473 -1.99 -30.12 27.21
N GLN A 474 -0.68 -30.01 26.97
CA GLN A 474 0.04 -28.73 27.08
C GLN A 474 -0.53 -27.67 26.13
N GLN A 475 -0.92 -28.06 24.91
CA GLN A 475 -1.57 -27.15 23.96
C GLN A 475 -2.93 -26.69 24.48
N ILE A 476 -3.76 -27.60 25.00
CA ILE A 476 -5.06 -27.27 25.61
C ILE A 476 -4.88 -26.25 26.74
N ASP A 477 -3.92 -26.50 27.63
CA ASP A 477 -3.65 -25.63 28.79
C ASP A 477 -3.17 -24.24 28.34
N LYS A 478 -2.25 -24.21 27.36
CA LYS A 478 -1.74 -22.96 26.78
C LYS A 478 -2.85 -22.15 26.10
N CYS A 479 -3.70 -22.81 25.30
CA CYS A 479 -4.83 -22.16 24.64
C CYS A 479 -5.82 -21.60 25.67
N ASN A 480 -6.20 -22.38 26.68
CA ASN A 480 -7.08 -21.91 27.75
C ASN A 480 -6.51 -20.69 28.47
N LYS A 481 -5.23 -20.74 28.87
CA LYS A 481 -4.56 -19.61 29.52
C LYS A 481 -4.59 -18.35 28.66
N MET A 482 -4.25 -18.45 27.37
CA MET A 482 -4.29 -17.32 26.45
C MET A 482 -5.69 -16.72 26.33
N TRP A 483 -6.72 -17.57 26.26
CA TRP A 483 -8.11 -17.12 26.20
C TRP A 483 -8.58 -16.47 27.49
N ASP A 484 -8.25 -17.04 28.65
CA ASP A 484 -8.55 -16.47 29.96
C ASP A 484 -7.89 -15.08 30.14
N GLU A 485 -6.64 -14.92 29.70
CA GLU A 485 -5.93 -13.63 29.69
C GLU A 485 -6.61 -12.61 28.76
N ARG A 486 -7.05 -13.04 27.58
CA ARG A 486 -7.77 -12.17 26.63
C ARG A 486 -9.12 -11.72 27.18
N ASP A 487 -9.89 -12.64 27.75
CA ASP A 487 -11.21 -12.34 28.32
C ASP A 487 -11.08 -11.38 29.51
N ALA A 488 -10.04 -11.56 30.35
CA ALA A 488 -9.71 -10.61 31.42
C ALA A 488 -9.39 -9.21 30.89
N ARG A 489 -8.58 -9.09 29.83
CA ARG A 489 -8.27 -7.79 29.18
C ARG A 489 -9.51 -7.14 28.58
N MET A 490 -10.37 -7.92 27.93
CA MET A 490 -11.63 -7.41 27.35
C MET A 490 -12.59 -6.92 28.44
N ALA A 491 -12.70 -7.63 29.55
CA ALA A 491 -13.49 -7.22 30.70
C ALA A 491 -12.95 -5.93 31.34
N GLU A 492 -11.63 -5.81 31.49
CA GLU A 492 -10.99 -4.59 32.00
C GLU A 492 -11.21 -3.39 31.06
N MET A 493 -11.04 -3.59 29.76
CA MET A 493 -11.30 -2.55 28.75
C MET A 493 -12.76 -2.10 28.77
N LYS A 494 -13.71 -3.04 28.86
CA LYS A 494 -15.14 -2.73 28.99
C LYS A 494 -15.41 -1.90 30.24
N LYS A 495 -14.85 -2.29 31.39
CA LYS A 495 -14.97 -1.55 32.65
C LYS A 495 -14.40 -0.12 32.55
N ARG A 496 -13.24 0.05 31.88
CA ARG A 496 -12.65 1.37 31.63
C ARG A 496 -13.53 2.23 30.73
N ASN A 497 -14.09 1.66 29.67
CA ASN A 497 -15.00 2.37 28.76
C ASN A 497 -16.30 2.78 29.45
N GLU A 498 -16.88 1.90 30.27
CA GLU A 498 -18.05 2.21 31.09
C GLU A 498 -17.75 3.34 32.09
N ALA A 499 -16.60 3.29 32.77
CA ALA A 499 -16.18 4.35 33.69
C ALA A 499 -15.96 5.69 32.97
N ALA A 500 -15.32 5.68 31.79
CA ALA A 500 -15.13 6.87 30.97
C ALA A 500 -16.46 7.46 30.48
N ALA A 501 -17.41 6.60 30.08
CA ALA A 501 -18.75 7.02 29.67
C ALA A 501 -19.56 7.63 30.81
N VAL A 502 -19.40 7.15 32.06
CA VAL A 502 -20.00 7.76 33.25
C VAL A 502 -19.36 9.12 33.53
N ALA A 503 -18.03 9.21 33.54
CA ALA A 503 -17.31 10.46 33.77
C ALA A 503 -17.64 11.54 32.72
N ALA A 504 -17.80 11.15 31.45
CA ALA A 504 -18.21 12.07 30.38
C ALA A 504 -19.66 12.57 30.52
N LYS A 505 -20.54 11.80 31.18
CA LYS A 505 -21.90 12.26 31.50
C LYS A 505 -21.91 13.23 32.67
N GLU A 506 -21.05 13.02 33.66
CA GLU A 506 -20.91 13.89 34.82
C GLU A 506 -20.22 15.23 34.50
N SER A 507 -19.40 15.31 33.44
CA SER A 507 -18.75 16.55 33.02
C SER A 507 -19.60 17.47 32.13
N VAL A 508 -20.78 17.00 31.69
CA VAL A 508 -21.72 17.72 30.81
C VAL A 508 -22.97 18.19 31.55
N GLY A 509 -23.18 17.75 32.79
CA GLY A 509 -24.22 18.24 33.70
C GLY A 509 -23.65 19.22 34.72
#